data_AF-A0A9E2G5U6-F1
#
_entry.id   AF-A0A9E2G5U6-F1
#
_cell.length_a   1.000
_cell.length_b   1.000
_cell.length_c   1.000
_cell.angle_alpha   90.00
_cell.angle_beta   90.00
_cell.angle_gamma   90.00
#
_symmetry.space_group_name_H-M   'P 1'
#
loop_
_entity.id
_entity.type
_entity.pdbx_description
1 polymer ?
#
loop_
_entity_poly.entity_id
_entity_poly.type
_entity_poly.pdbx_seq_one_letter_code
_entity_poly.pdbx_strand_id
1 'polypeptide(L)'
;MMKIRDLTVVVFCCSVFALALGACDDDDNLFTVVKPGEDVIPAADPPSLPRADTLTQIVVDGQVDCSNYAALAGGTPEDIWDYKLGPTAAYFQGSGAELEHVPMGPEDGKYCHRDCRTQAVDWAGNAGQTLFLTDGEPGMDRTRFDWSRHEGHGGAQYNHLYLLAPINTSSPDDGDSWYTAAPDPVFGQEAWLETGPLTTPTAIARGRVLWNNNALVGFKSGLVGAVGTGNSGDEYPFVMLEGRVPMAIAITPNNELAFVATWNSANCQSELAVLALKSKNDFPYMLPSFGFFSEITLLGYVELPIAAPTSIAATVDLSQWTWPQSTDLTDPDERQRWIDREIDHQVARAGYVVVASRDENTVVWVDITPTLTWIESMYFGSEGDFTTTQNSGWPLTFQEAPLAKPVVVHSEVVELPTVVVAGYDVGDRAYLGRDKLFSQYSYVATFHGDLVTFDSTGLMSGAGSVPSLSSTYSLCNNPTDVAYGAGMPLRDEMLFTCRGDRKFVVVGPDGVVQRTLADDRVGDPVAGMITSTRSANVLTVADYKEHRLLNYQDGPLRPWGDEIFSNQPEPGGFVFLGVLELGGPAVAISAAQVP
;
A
#
# COMPACT_ATOMS: atom_id res chain seq x y z
N MET A 1 53.87 -13.48 -38.33
CA MET A 1 52.85 -12.56 -38.88
C MET A 1 51.79 -12.38 -37.81
N MET A 2 52.02 -11.48 -36.86
CA MET A 2 51.63 -10.06 -36.84
C MET A 2 50.16 -9.88 -36.40
N LYS A 3 50.02 -9.49 -35.12
CA LYS A 3 48.80 -9.03 -34.44
C LYS A 3 48.29 -7.74 -35.08
N ILE A 4 46.97 -7.57 -35.13
CA ILE A 4 46.30 -6.26 -35.02
C ILE A 4 45.10 -6.41 -34.09
N ARG A 5 44.99 -5.44 -33.17
CA ARG A 5 44.03 -5.24 -32.09
C ARG A 5 42.87 -4.35 -32.56
N ASP A 6 41.75 -4.48 -31.87
CA ASP A 6 40.76 -3.46 -31.49
C ASP A 6 40.30 -2.46 -32.56
N LEU A 7 39.08 -2.65 -33.07
CA LEU A 7 38.29 -1.61 -33.72
C LEU A 7 36.90 -1.57 -33.07
N THR A 8 36.69 -0.63 -32.14
CA THR A 8 35.37 -0.25 -31.65
C THR A 8 34.72 0.63 -32.71
N VAL A 9 33.60 0.17 -33.27
CA VAL A 9 32.74 0.96 -34.17
C VAL A 9 31.76 1.73 -33.30
N VAL A 10 31.89 3.06 -33.26
CA VAL A 10 30.85 3.96 -32.75
C VAL A 10 30.01 4.38 -33.96
N VAL A 11 28.74 3.97 -33.99
CA VAL A 11 27.77 4.45 -34.99
C VAL A 11 27.07 5.68 -34.42
N PHE A 12 27.39 6.86 -34.94
CA PHE A 12 26.54 8.05 -34.83
C PHE A 12 25.59 8.09 -36.02
N CYS A 13 24.28 8.17 -35.76
CA CYS A 13 23.29 8.50 -36.77
C CYS A 13 22.62 9.82 -36.36
N CYS A 14 23.14 10.93 -36.87
CA CYS A 14 22.41 12.19 -36.96
C CYS A 14 22.00 12.40 -38.41
N SER A 15 20.73 12.72 -38.63
CA SER A 15 20.25 13.36 -39.85
C SER A 15 19.18 14.40 -39.51
N VAL A 16 19.64 15.67 -39.55
CA VAL A 16 18.97 16.83 -40.17
C VAL A 16 17.69 17.37 -39.53
N PHE A 17 17.80 18.50 -38.82
CA PHE A 17 17.15 19.76 -39.22
C PHE A 17 17.89 20.96 -38.58
N ALA A 18 18.23 21.95 -39.41
CA ALA A 18 18.95 23.16 -39.04
C ALA A 18 17.98 24.33 -38.81
N LEU A 19 18.48 25.35 -38.09
CA LEU A 19 18.05 26.76 -37.94
C LEU A 19 17.39 27.16 -36.61
N ALA A 20 18.20 27.59 -35.64
CA ALA A 20 18.22 28.97 -35.14
C ALA A 20 19.44 29.18 -34.22
N LEU A 21 20.15 30.28 -34.43
CA LEU A 21 21.39 30.68 -33.75
C LEU A 21 21.13 31.27 -32.36
N GLY A 22 22.03 31.04 -31.40
CA GLY A 22 22.11 31.82 -30.16
C GLY A 22 23.05 31.23 -29.09
N ALA A 23 24.37 31.38 -29.31
CA ALA A 23 25.48 31.37 -28.35
C ALA A 23 25.34 30.58 -27.02
N CYS A 24 26.12 29.51 -26.87
CA CYS A 24 26.61 29.05 -25.57
C CYS A 24 28.14 29.10 -25.62
N ASP A 25 28.69 29.81 -24.63
CA ASP A 25 30.12 29.98 -24.36
C ASP A 25 30.74 28.63 -23.97
N ASP A 26 31.93 28.39 -24.51
CA ASP A 26 32.83 27.31 -24.12
C ASP A 26 33.50 27.65 -22.78
N ASP A 27 33.51 26.71 -21.84
CA ASP A 27 34.64 26.35 -20.95
C ASP A 27 34.14 25.72 -19.63
N ASP A 28 34.12 24.37 -19.58
CA ASP A 28 34.58 23.56 -18.44
C ASP A 28 34.28 22.06 -18.67
N ASN A 29 35.11 21.41 -19.50
CA ASN A 29 35.15 19.95 -19.60
C ASN A 29 36.33 19.41 -18.76
N LEU A 30 36.04 19.06 -17.51
CA LEU A 30 36.94 18.28 -16.65
C LEU A 30 36.64 16.78 -16.85
N PHE A 31 37.18 16.18 -17.92
CA PHE A 31 37.22 14.73 -18.07
C PHE A 31 38.58 14.20 -17.61
N THR A 32 38.58 13.46 -16.49
CA THR A 32 39.75 12.70 -16.04
C THR A 32 39.75 11.36 -16.77
N VAL A 33 40.75 11.12 -17.62
CA VAL A 33 41.00 9.83 -18.27
C VAL A 33 41.69 8.89 -17.26
N VAL A 34 40.98 7.87 -16.80
CA VAL A 34 41.55 6.79 -15.97
C VAL A 34 42.38 5.86 -16.86
N LYS A 35 43.65 5.63 -16.49
CA LYS A 35 44.55 4.72 -17.22
C LYS A 35 44.17 3.25 -16.94
N PRO A 36 44.23 2.36 -17.95
CA PRO A 36 44.02 0.93 -17.73
C PRO A 36 45.30 0.30 -17.14
N GLY A 37 45.21 -0.22 -15.91
CA GLY A 37 46.31 -1.00 -15.33
C GLY A 37 46.43 -1.04 -13.80
N GLU A 38 45.39 -0.76 -13.03
CA GLU A 38 45.40 -0.97 -11.57
C GLU A 38 44.54 -2.18 -11.19
N ASP A 39 45.01 -2.90 -10.18
CA ASP A 39 44.54 -4.20 -9.73
C ASP A 39 43.03 -4.23 -9.50
N VAL A 40 42.38 -5.30 -10.00
CA VAL A 40 41.01 -5.63 -9.64
C VAL A 40 41.00 -5.98 -8.16
N ILE A 41 40.62 -5.01 -7.33
CA ILE A 41 40.23 -5.26 -5.94
C ILE A 41 39.06 -6.24 -6.04
N PRO A 42 39.17 -7.47 -5.48
CA PRO A 42 38.02 -8.36 -5.45
C PRO A 42 36.88 -7.62 -4.76
N ALA A 43 35.69 -7.67 -5.35
CA ALA A 43 34.48 -7.18 -4.70
C ALA A 43 34.48 -7.72 -3.27
N ALA A 44 34.45 -6.83 -2.28
CA ALA A 44 34.30 -7.25 -0.91
C ALA A 44 33.05 -8.12 -0.84
N ASP A 45 33.11 -9.23 -0.09
CA ASP A 45 31.91 -9.98 0.25
C ASP A 45 30.87 -8.97 0.76
N PRO A 46 29.60 -9.06 0.30
CA PRO A 46 28.56 -8.19 0.83
C PRO A 46 28.59 -8.30 2.35
N PRO A 47 28.53 -7.18 3.09
CA PRO A 47 28.58 -7.23 4.52
C PRO A 47 27.46 -8.16 4.98
N SER A 48 27.82 -9.31 5.56
CA SER A 48 26.89 -10.11 6.34
C SER A 48 26.21 -9.14 7.31
N LEU A 49 24.87 -9.15 7.37
CA LEU A 49 24.13 -8.46 8.43
C LEU A 49 24.94 -8.62 9.73
N PRO A 50 25.35 -7.53 10.40
CA PRO A 50 26.05 -7.68 11.67
C PRO A 50 25.14 -8.51 12.57
N ARG A 51 25.75 -9.40 13.37
CA ARG A 51 25.08 -10.28 14.35
C ARG A 51 23.85 -9.56 14.93
N ALA A 52 22.64 -9.99 14.59
CA ALA A 52 21.89 -11.10 15.18
C ALA A 52 21.64 -10.97 16.70
N ASP A 53 21.98 -9.85 17.33
CA ASP A 53 21.81 -9.71 18.78
C ASP A 53 20.37 -9.35 19.16
N THR A 54 19.56 -8.82 18.23
CA THR A 54 18.19 -8.34 18.52
C THR A 54 17.11 -8.73 17.52
N LEU A 55 17.44 -9.16 16.29
CA LEU A 55 16.44 -9.63 15.33
C LEU A 55 16.49 -11.15 15.25
N THR A 56 15.39 -11.80 15.67
CA THR A 56 15.18 -13.23 15.51
C THR A 56 15.28 -13.58 14.03
N GLN A 57 16.39 -14.21 13.63
CA GLN A 57 16.55 -14.68 12.25
C GLN A 57 15.69 -15.92 12.04
N ILE A 58 14.76 -15.83 11.09
CA ILE A 58 14.00 -17.01 10.67
C ILE A 58 14.83 -17.87 9.73
N VAL A 59 15.73 -17.28 8.96
CA VAL A 59 16.61 -18.01 8.05
C VAL A 59 18.02 -18.05 8.62
N VAL A 60 18.53 -19.26 8.87
CA VAL A 60 19.89 -19.52 9.37
C VAL A 60 20.58 -20.47 8.38
N ASP A 61 21.76 -20.09 7.90
CA ASP A 61 22.52 -20.86 6.90
C ASP A 61 21.72 -21.21 5.62
N GLY A 62 20.84 -20.30 5.20
CA GLY A 62 19.99 -20.48 4.02
C GLY A 62 18.82 -21.47 4.21
N GLN A 63 18.54 -21.88 5.45
CA GLN A 63 17.39 -22.71 5.79
C GLN A 63 16.49 -22.01 6.81
N VAL A 64 15.19 -22.28 6.71
CA VAL A 64 14.21 -21.78 7.67
C VAL A 64 14.38 -22.53 8.99
N ASP A 65 14.73 -21.80 10.05
CA ASP A 65 14.70 -22.29 11.43
C ASP A 65 13.25 -22.26 11.93
N CYS A 66 12.60 -23.42 11.82
CA CYS A 66 11.26 -23.68 12.33
C CYS A 66 11.05 -23.30 13.80
N SER A 67 12.09 -23.37 14.64
CA SER A 67 11.98 -23.04 16.06
C SER A 67 11.86 -21.54 16.24
N ASN A 68 12.71 -20.77 15.56
CA ASN A 68 12.65 -19.30 15.55
C ASN A 68 11.36 -18.81 14.89
N TYR A 69 10.95 -19.47 13.80
CA TYR A 69 9.68 -19.21 13.12
C TYR A 69 8.49 -19.36 14.07
N ALA A 70 8.39 -20.51 14.74
CA ALA A 70 7.30 -20.78 15.68
C ALA A 70 7.35 -19.86 16.92
N ALA A 71 8.56 -19.54 17.39
CA ALA A 71 8.75 -18.60 18.50
C ALA A 71 8.25 -17.20 18.13
N LEU A 72 8.62 -16.69 16.95
CA LEU A 72 8.20 -15.37 16.49
C LEU A 72 6.70 -15.32 16.15
N ALA A 73 6.17 -16.36 15.49
CA ALA A 73 4.73 -16.51 15.27
C ALA A 73 3.95 -16.56 16.60
N GLY A 74 4.57 -17.12 17.65
CA GLY A 74 4.04 -17.20 19.01
C GLY A 74 4.31 -15.96 19.87
N GLY A 75 5.14 -15.02 19.43
CA GLY A 75 5.64 -13.86 20.18
C GLY A 75 4.61 -12.75 20.41
N THR A 76 5.03 -11.63 20.99
CA THR A 76 4.16 -10.48 21.20
C THR A 76 3.85 -9.76 19.88
N PRO A 77 2.84 -8.86 19.83
CA PRO A 77 2.66 -7.97 18.68
C PRO A 77 3.94 -7.23 18.30
N GLU A 78 4.68 -6.74 19.29
CA GLU A 78 5.92 -5.98 19.12
C GLU A 78 6.98 -6.86 18.43
N ASP A 79 7.14 -8.12 18.85
CA ASP A 79 8.10 -9.04 18.21
C ASP A 79 7.83 -9.17 16.70
N ILE A 80 6.57 -9.33 16.30
CA ILE A 80 6.17 -9.46 14.89
C ILE A 80 6.43 -8.17 14.12
N TRP A 81 6.09 -7.02 14.70
CA TRP A 81 6.30 -5.72 14.05
C TRP A 81 7.76 -5.33 13.97
N ASP A 82 8.55 -5.54 15.02
CA ASP A 82 10.00 -5.31 15.00
C ASP A 82 10.69 -6.20 13.95
N TYR A 83 10.27 -7.46 13.83
CA TYR A 83 10.71 -8.32 12.73
C TYR A 83 10.37 -7.70 11.37
N LYS A 84 9.12 -7.34 11.11
CA LYS A 84 8.71 -6.78 9.81
C LYS A 84 9.44 -5.49 9.46
N LEU A 85 9.56 -4.59 10.44
CA LEU A 85 10.08 -3.24 10.23
C LEU A 85 11.62 -3.16 10.21
N GLY A 86 12.32 -4.20 10.67
CA GLY A 86 13.78 -4.25 10.65
C GLY A 86 14.45 -3.21 11.56
N PRO A 87 15.74 -2.87 11.37
CA PRO A 87 16.45 -1.88 12.18
C PRO A 87 16.07 -0.41 11.86
N THR A 88 16.35 0.48 12.82
CA THR A 88 16.14 1.93 12.68
C THR A 88 17.31 2.63 11.99
N ALA A 89 17.18 3.93 11.71
CA ALA A 89 18.25 4.75 11.15
C ALA A 89 19.57 4.73 11.92
N ALA A 90 19.57 4.48 13.23
CA ALA A 90 20.80 4.35 14.02
C ALA A 90 21.73 3.21 13.55
N TYR A 91 21.19 2.24 12.82
CA TYR A 91 21.94 1.18 12.17
C TYR A 91 22.66 1.65 10.90
N PHE A 92 21.98 2.46 10.09
CA PHE A 92 22.45 2.89 8.76
C PHE A 92 23.29 4.14 8.80
N GLN A 93 22.93 5.06 9.68
CA GLN A 93 23.53 6.37 9.79
C GLN A 93 24.32 6.44 11.10
N GLY A 94 25.59 6.85 11.02
CA GLY A 94 26.28 7.37 12.19
C GLY A 94 25.52 8.58 12.73
N SER A 95 25.48 8.78 14.05
CA SER A 95 24.81 9.93 14.66
C SER A 95 25.30 11.25 14.04
N GLY A 96 24.48 11.94 13.24
CA GLY A 96 24.84 13.27 12.74
C GLY A 96 24.38 13.68 11.33
N ALA A 97 23.48 12.96 10.65
CA ALA A 97 22.85 13.52 9.46
C ALA A 97 22.00 14.74 9.86
N GLU A 98 22.32 15.91 9.31
CA GLU A 98 21.53 17.13 9.50
C GLU A 98 20.25 16.98 8.67
N LEU A 99 19.11 16.86 9.36
CA LEU A 99 17.79 16.85 8.74
C LEU A 99 17.29 18.28 8.61
N GLU A 100 16.53 18.55 7.56
CA GLU A 100 15.88 19.84 7.40
C GLU A 100 14.81 20.04 8.49
N HIS A 101 14.55 21.29 8.86
CA HIS A 101 13.41 21.63 9.71
C HIS A 101 12.30 22.20 8.84
N VAL A 102 11.27 21.40 8.58
CA VAL A 102 10.16 21.82 7.73
C VAL A 102 9.35 22.91 8.43
N PRO A 103 8.97 24.01 7.75
CA PRO A 103 8.19 25.08 8.37
C PRO A 103 6.91 24.58 9.04
N MET A 104 6.61 25.14 10.20
CA MET A 104 5.34 24.94 10.89
C MET A 104 4.24 25.76 10.21
N GLY A 105 3.05 25.17 10.09
CA GLY A 105 1.84 25.90 9.70
C GLY A 105 1.46 27.03 10.67
N PRO A 106 0.44 27.82 10.35
CA PRO A 106 0.05 28.99 11.14
C PRO A 106 -0.53 28.67 12.53
N GLU A 107 -0.84 27.41 12.82
CA GLU A 107 -1.31 26.94 14.13
C GLU A 107 -0.22 26.12 14.81
N ASP A 108 -0.13 26.16 16.14
CA ASP A 108 0.91 25.56 16.98
C ASP A 108 0.92 24.01 17.00
N GLY A 109 0.20 23.37 16.07
CA GLY A 109 0.39 22.00 15.63
C GLY A 109 0.14 20.93 16.69
N LYS A 110 -0.68 21.21 17.70
CA LYS A 110 -1.05 20.25 18.73
C LYS A 110 -2.46 19.73 18.53
N TYR A 111 -2.58 18.44 18.26
CA TYR A 111 -3.86 17.71 18.30
C TYR A 111 -4.08 17.10 19.68
N CYS A 112 -5.33 16.96 20.13
CA CYS A 112 -5.66 16.22 21.35
C CYS A 112 -6.33 14.87 21.03
N HIS A 113 -5.85 13.80 21.65
CA HIS A 113 -6.44 12.46 21.61
C HIS A 113 -7.60 12.39 22.62
N ARG A 114 -8.77 11.90 22.21
CA ARG A 114 -9.98 11.63 23.03
C ARG A 114 -10.75 12.80 23.65
N ASP A 115 -10.19 13.99 23.87
CA ASP A 115 -10.88 15.09 24.57
C ASP A 115 -10.59 16.48 23.98
N CYS A 116 -11.28 16.85 22.88
CA CYS A 116 -11.36 18.24 22.41
C CYS A 116 -12.84 18.63 22.18
N ARG A 117 -13.14 19.91 22.44
CA ARG A 117 -14.48 20.53 22.59
C ARG A 117 -15.53 20.11 21.54
N THR A 118 -16.77 19.91 22.02
CA THR A 118 -18.02 19.52 21.32
C THR A 118 -18.55 20.51 20.26
N GLN A 119 -17.71 21.31 19.62
CA GLN A 119 -18.14 22.40 18.72
C GLN A 119 -17.40 22.44 17.38
N ALA A 120 -16.63 21.41 17.03
CA ALA A 120 -16.14 21.26 15.66
C ALA A 120 -17.30 20.79 14.78
N VAL A 121 -17.93 21.71 14.06
CA VAL A 121 -18.95 21.41 13.04
C VAL A 121 -18.39 21.88 11.70
N ASP A 122 -17.91 20.95 10.85
CA ASP A 122 -18.32 20.82 9.44
C ASP A 122 -17.47 19.84 8.58
N TRP A 123 -18.06 19.46 7.44
CA TRP A 123 -18.07 18.14 6.77
C TRP A 123 -17.03 17.92 5.65
N ALA A 124 -15.74 17.92 5.96
CA ALA A 124 -14.74 17.39 5.02
C ALA A 124 -13.52 16.81 5.75
N GLY A 125 -13.41 15.48 5.74
CA GLY A 125 -12.22 14.83 6.24
C GLY A 125 -12.03 13.41 5.69
N ASN A 126 -10.77 13.02 5.50
CA ASN A 126 -10.43 11.63 5.19
C ASN A 126 -10.54 10.82 6.47
N ALA A 127 -11.38 9.78 6.47
CA ALA A 127 -11.47 8.82 7.55
C ALA A 127 -10.63 7.59 7.24
N GLY A 128 -10.11 6.92 8.27
CA GLY A 128 -9.27 5.75 8.12
C GLY A 128 -9.04 5.04 9.44
N GLN A 129 -8.11 4.10 9.44
CA GLN A 129 -7.65 3.40 10.62
C GLN A 129 -6.18 3.69 10.86
N THR A 130 -5.84 3.94 12.11
CA THR A 130 -4.46 3.86 12.59
C THR A 130 -4.35 2.63 13.48
N LEU A 131 -3.39 1.75 13.18
CA LEU A 131 -3.00 0.65 14.04
C LEU A 131 -1.85 1.09 14.93
N PHE A 132 -1.94 0.77 16.21
CA PHE A 132 -0.90 0.99 17.19
C PHE A 132 -0.87 -0.12 18.22
N LEU A 133 0.28 -0.42 18.79
CA LEU A 133 0.42 -1.47 19.78
C LEU A 133 0.08 -0.93 21.17
N THR A 134 -0.64 -1.69 21.99
CA THR A 134 -0.93 -1.31 23.37
C THR A 134 -0.84 -2.53 24.29
N ASP A 135 -0.56 -2.27 25.56
CA ASP A 135 -0.50 -3.31 26.60
C ASP A 135 -1.91 -3.84 26.92
N GLY A 136 -2.40 -4.76 26.10
CA GLY A 136 -3.63 -5.52 26.36
C GLY A 136 -4.95 -4.84 25.94
N GLU A 137 -4.91 -3.66 25.32
CA GLU A 137 -6.08 -3.00 24.75
C GLU A 137 -6.15 -3.19 23.22
N PRO A 138 -7.32 -2.97 22.59
CA PRO A 138 -7.43 -2.97 21.15
C PRO A 138 -6.58 -1.87 20.51
N GLY A 139 -5.59 -2.29 19.72
CA GLY A 139 -4.58 -1.45 19.10
C GLY A 139 -4.99 -0.81 17.78
N MET A 140 -6.21 -0.28 17.68
CA MET A 140 -6.65 0.42 16.46
C MET A 140 -7.76 1.43 16.75
N ASP A 141 -7.54 2.64 16.23
CA ASP A 141 -8.50 3.75 16.29
C ASP A 141 -8.97 4.07 14.88
N ARG A 142 -10.24 4.46 14.78
CA ARG A 142 -10.79 5.12 13.60
C ARG A 142 -10.43 6.60 13.69
N THR A 143 -9.55 7.03 12.81
CA THR A 143 -9.03 8.40 12.78
C THR A 143 -9.57 9.13 11.57
N ARG A 144 -10.00 10.37 11.78
CA ARG A 144 -10.34 11.31 10.71
C ARG A 144 -9.32 12.42 10.70
N PHE A 145 -8.91 12.83 9.51
CA PHE A 145 -8.28 14.12 9.29
C PHE A 145 -9.36 15.11 8.91
N ASP A 146 -9.66 16.05 9.79
CA ASP A 146 -10.64 17.09 9.56
C ASP A 146 -10.02 18.43 9.19
N TRP A 147 -10.69 19.14 8.28
CA TRP A 147 -10.49 20.56 8.08
C TRP A 147 -11.87 21.23 7.89
N SER A 148 -12.18 22.24 8.69
CA SER A 148 -13.49 22.90 8.66
C SER A 148 -13.44 24.24 7.92
N ARG A 149 -14.52 24.53 7.16
CA ARG A 149 -14.84 25.86 6.62
C ARG A 149 -15.99 26.43 7.45
N HIS A 150 -15.71 27.38 8.34
CA HIS A 150 -16.75 27.97 9.19
C HIS A 150 -17.45 29.15 8.48
N GLU A 151 -18.66 28.93 7.95
CA GLU A 151 -19.55 29.99 7.45
C GLU A 151 -20.74 30.21 8.40
N GLY A 152 -20.48 30.68 9.63
CA GLY A 152 -21.56 30.78 10.63
C GLY A 152 -21.49 31.96 11.61
N HIS A 153 -20.33 32.60 11.78
CA HIS A 153 -20.17 33.67 12.78
C HIS A 153 -19.67 34.97 12.14
N GLY A 154 -20.55 35.62 11.37
CA GLY A 154 -20.50 37.06 11.11
C GLY A 154 -19.12 37.67 10.87
N GLY A 155 -18.44 37.25 9.80
CA GLY A 155 -17.14 37.78 9.38
C GLY A 155 -16.25 36.66 8.87
N ALA A 156 -15.42 36.95 7.86
CA ALA A 156 -14.49 36.02 7.22
C ALA A 156 -13.39 35.52 8.19
N GLN A 157 -13.75 34.67 9.13
CA GLN A 157 -12.83 34.01 10.06
C GLN A 157 -12.70 32.55 9.64
N TYR A 158 -11.71 32.30 8.79
CA TYR A 158 -11.19 30.97 8.53
C TYR A 158 -10.41 30.56 9.78
N ASN A 159 -11.02 29.82 10.71
CA ASN A 159 -10.30 29.20 11.81
C ASN A 159 -10.06 27.74 11.44
N HIS A 160 -8.78 27.37 11.33
CA HIS A 160 -8.29 26.22 10.60
C HIS A 160 -8.12 25.05 11.53
N LEU A 161 -9.22 24.43 11.93
CA LEU A 161 -9.12 23.25 12.78
C LEU A 161 -8.68 22.06 11.93
N TYR A 162 -7.37 21.89 11.77
CA TYR A 162 -6.77 20.62 11.40
C TYR A 162 -6.91 19.74 12.63
N LEU A 163 -7.60 18.62 12.54
CA LEU A 163 -7.65 17.66 13.64
C LEU A 163 -7.39 16.28 13.07
N LEU A 164 -6.34 15.64 13.58
CA LEU A 164 -6.31 14.19 13.61
C LEU A 164 -6.88 13.78 14.96
N ALA A 165 -8.17 13.48 15.02
CA ALA A 165 -8.81 13.12 16.26
C ALA A 165 -9.58 11.80 16.08
N PRO A 166 -9.30 10.77 16.90
CA PRO A 166 -10.37 9.88 17.29
C PRO A 166 -11.26 10.67 18.25
N ILE A 167 -12.28 11.36 17.73
CA ILE A 167 -13.24 12.07 18.56
C ILE A 167 -14.13 11.00 19.21
N ASN A 168 -13.96 10.82 20.52
CA ASN A 168 -14.91 10.08 21.34
C ASN A 168 -15.96 11.08 21.83
N THR A 169 -16.85 11.55 20.96
CA THR A 169 -18.00 12.33 21.45
C THR A 169 -18.88 11.37 22.24
N SER A 170 -18.92 11.53 23.55
CA SER A 170 -19.86 10.81 24.42
C SER A 170 -21.33 11.18 24.16
N SER A 171 -21.59 12.09 23.23
CA SER A 171 -22.92 12.46 22.76
C SER A 171 -23.33 11.53 21.62
N PRO A 172 -24.28 10.59 21.83
CA PRO A 172 -24.87 9.80 20.74
C PRO A 172 -25.60 10.65 19.70
N ASP A 173 -25.81 11.94 19.96
CA ASP A 173 -26.47 12.89 19.07
C ASP A 173 -25.49 13.62 18.12
N ASP A 174 -24.17 13.49 18.34
CA ASP A 174 -23.16 14.06 17.45
C ASP A 174 -22.86 13.05 16.34
N GLY A 175 -23.28 13.38 15.11
CA GLY A 175 -23.08 12.57 13.90
C GLY A 175 -21.60 12.27 13.55
N ASP A 176 -20.64 12.83 14.29
CA ASP A 176 -19.20 12.61 14.10
C ASP A 176 -18.69 11.29 14.70
N SER A 177 -19.39 10.71 15.68
CA SER A 177 -19.07 9.36 16.22
C SER A 177 -19.05 8.27 15.15
N TRP A 178 -19.67 8.53 13.98
CA TRP A 178 -19.68 7.63 12.85
C TRP A 178 -18.27 7.55 12.21
N TYR A 179 -17.57 8.67 12.10
CA TYR A 179 -16.27 8.74 11.40
C TYR A 179 -15.05 8.59 12.30
N THR A 180 -15.21 8.75 13.61
CA THR A 180 -14.11 8.68 14.56
C THR A 180 -14.51 7.87 15.78
N ALA A 181 -13.64 6.95 16.19
CA ALA A 181 -13.90 6.06 17.30
C ALA A 181 -12.57 5.52 17.86
N ALA A 182 -12.45 5.52 19.19
CA ALA A 182 -11.32 4.95 19.90
C ALA A 182 -11.82 4.10 21.09
N PRO A 183 -11.68 2.77 21.05
CA PRO A 183 -11.14 2.00 19.93
C PRO A 183 -12.14 1.97 18.73
N ASP A 184 -11.72 1.42 17.58
CA ASP A 184 -12.65 1.19 16.46
C ASP A 184 -13.84 0.30 16.93
N PRO A 185 -15.10 0.59 16.52
CA PRO A 185 -16.28 -0.12 17.02
C PRO A 185 -16.28 -1.62 16.72
N VAL A 186 -15.44 -2.07 15.77
CA VAL A 186 -15.27 -3.49 15.47
C VAL A 186 -14.85 -4.32 16.68
N PHE A 187 -14.11 -3.73 17.63
CA PHE A 187 -13.66 -4.44 18.83
C PHE A 187 -14.79 -4.68 19.84
N GLY A 188 -15.94 -4.04 19.66
CA GLY A 188 -17.15 -4.35 20.42
C GLY A 188 -17.99 -5.48 19.81
N GLN A 189 -17.60 -6.02 18.66
CA GLN A 189 -18.39 -7.04 17.96
C GLN A 189 -18.22 -8.41 18.61
N GLU A 190 -19.32 -8.95 19.16
CA GLU A 190 -19.35 -10.25 19.84
C GLU A 190 -18.76 -11.36 18.97
N ALA A 191 -19.14 -11.41 17.68
CA ALA A 191 -18.66 -12.42 16.75
C ALA A 191 -17.14 -12.39 16.54
N TRP A 192 -16.48 -11.23 16.62
CA TRP A 192 -15.02 -11.14 16.53
C TRP A 192 -14.36 -11.54 17.85
N LEU A 193 -14.93 -11.11 18.98
CA LEU A 193 -14.42 -11.45 20.32
C LEU A 193 -14.45 -12.95 20.60
N GLU A 194 -15.41 -13.69 20.03
CA GLU A 194 -15.48 -15.15 20.12
C GLU A 194 -14.30 -15.86 19.41
N THR A 195 -13.61 -15.19 18.49
CA THR A 195 -12.47 -15.77 17.75
C THR A 195 -11.16 -15.72 18.53
N GLY A 196 -11.13 -14.97 19.64
CA GLY A 196 -9.96 -14.83 20.51
C GLY A 196 -9.52 -13.37 20.68
N PRO A 197 -8.34 -13.15 21.29
CA PRO A 197 -7.83 -11.81 21.56
C PRO A 197 -7.58 -11.00 20.29
N LEU A 198 -8.16 -9.81 20.23
CA LEU A 198 -8.00 -8.84 19.12
C LEU A 198 -6.90 -7.80 19.41
N THR A 199 -5.97 -8.10 20.31
CA THR A 199 -4.92 -7.17 20.77
C THR A 199 -3.66 -7.21 19.90
N THR A 200 -3.63 -8.06 18.87
CA THR A 200 -2.44 -8.28 18.03
C THR A 200 -2.77 -8.13 16.56
N PRO A 201 -3.02 -6.91 16.06
CA PRO A 201 -3.14 -6.67 14.63
C PRO A 201 -1.77 -6.84 13.98
N THR A 202 -1.71 -7.57 12.87
CA THR A 202 -0.47 -7.93 12.19
C THR A 202 -0.37 -7.36 10.78
N ALA A 203 -1.51 -6.97 10.19
CA ALA A 203 -1.58 -6.37 8.85
C ALA A 203 -2.85 -5.56 8.67
N ILE A 204 -2.81 -4.55 7.79
CA ILE A 204 -3.98 -3.85 7.28
C ILE A 204 -3.78 -3.49 5.82
N ALA A 205 -4.84 -3.55 5.01
CA ALA A 205 -4.80 -3.12 3.62
C ALA A 205 -6.16 -2.61 3.14
N ARG A 206 -6.14 -1.86 2.04
CA ARG A 206 -7.31 -1.26 1.40
C ARG A 206 -7.10 -1.26 -0.12
N GLY A 207 -8.18 -1.29 -0.90
CA GLY A 207 -8.12 -1.05 -2.34
C GLY A 207 -7.50 0.31 -2.66
N ARG A 208 -6.93 0.44 -3.86
CA ARG A 208 -6.05 1.55 -4.26
C ARG A 208 -6.66 2.47 -5.32
N VAL A 209 -7.77 2.05 -5.91
CA VAL A 209 -8.45 2.76 -7.00
C VAL A 209 -9.88 3.09 -6.57
N LEU A 210 -10.41 4.22 -7.04
CA LEU A 210 -11.77 4.67 -6.70
C LEU A 210 -12.01 4.89 -5.20
N TRP A 211 -13.28 4.82 -4.80
CA TRP A 211 -13.73 4.92 -3.43
C TRP A 211 -13.53 3.59 -2.72
N ASN A 212 -12.71 3.58 -1.67
CA ASN A 212 -12.42 2.39 -0.87
C ASN A 212 -12.82 2.66 0.58
N ASN A 213 -13.97 2.15 1.02
CA ASN A 213 -14.55 2.51 2.32
C ASN A 213 -14.13 1.59 3.46
N ASN A 214 -13.94 0.30 3.19
CA ASN A 214 -13.45 -0.65 4.18
C ASN A 214 -11.98 -1.00 3.88
N ALA A 215 -11.20 -1.16 4.94
CA ALA A 215 -9.95 -1.89 4.93
C ALA A 215 -10.20 -3.32 5.41
N LEU A 216 -9.24 -4.22 5.15
CA LEU A 216 -9.16 -5.51 5.81
C LEU A 216 -8.00 -5.47 6.80
N VAL A 217 -8.25 -5.90 8.03
CA VAL A 217 -7.25 -6.06 9.08
C VAL A 217 -7.08 -7.53 9.41
N GLY A 218 -5.82 -7.95 9.61
CA GLY A 218 -5.46 -9.29 10.03
C GLY A 218 -4.96 -9.29 11.48
N PHE A 219 -5.31 -10.34 12.21
CA PHE A 219 -4.85 -10.57 13.58
C PHE A 219 -4.10 -11.88 13.69
N LYS A 220 -3.20 -11.96 14.68
CA LYS A 220 -2.44 -13.19 14.98
C LYS A 220 -3.31 -14.43 15.20
N SER A 221 -4.56 -14.29 15.62
CA SER A 221 -5.52 -15.39 15.77
C SER A 221 -5.89 -16.09 14.44
N GLY A 222 -5.56 -15.48 13.30
CA GLY A 222 -6.04 -15.90 11.98
C GLY A 222 -7.29 -15.15 11.53
N LEU A 223 -7.89 -14.30 12.39
CA LEU A 223 -9.00 -13.44 11.96
C LEU A 223 -8.53 -12.45 10.91
N VAL A 224 -9.24 -12.41 9.78
CA VAL A 224 -9.14 -11.34 8.78
C VAL A 224 -10.53 -10.75 8.62
N GLY A 225 -10.68 -9.46 8.90
CA GLY A 225 -12.00 -8.84 8.95
C GLY A 225 -12.04 -7.43 8.38
N ALA A 226 -13.23 -7.04 7.92
CA ALA A 226 -13.47 -5.71 7.38
C ALA A 226 -13.61 -4.67 8.50
N VAL A 227 -12.90 -3.56 8.33
CA VAL A 227 -12.99 -2.38 9.19
C VAL A 227 -13.32 -1.17 8.35
N GLY A 228 -14.29 -0.39 8.80
CA GLY A 228 -14.95 0.63 8.01
C GLY A 228 -14.68 2.05 8.47
N THR A 229 -15.12 3.00 7.65
CA THR A 229 -15.30 4.40 8.07
C THR A 229 -16.77 4.64 8.42
N GLY A 230 -17.17 5.89 8.70
CA GLY A 230 -18.56 6.19 9.06
C GLY A 230 -19.61 5.82 8.01
N ASN A 231 -19.21 5.69 6.74
CA ASN A 231 -20.12 5.27 5.68
C ASN A 231 -20.27 3.75 5.56
N SER A 232 -19.43 2.98 6.26
CA SER A 232 -19.39 1.52 6.12
C SER A 232 -20.55 0.81 6.84
N GLY A 233 -21.27 1.52 7.70
CA GLY A 233 -22.32 0.95 8.56
C GLY A 233 -21.77 -0.01 9.62
N ASP A 234 -22.68 -0.79 10.23
CA ASP A 234 -22.37 -1.68 11.37
C ASP A 234 -22.15 -3.15 10.97
N GLU A 235 -21.78 -3.39 9.71
CA GLU A 235 -21.45 -4.75 9.23
C GLU A 235 -19.93 -4.93 9.21
N TYR A 236 -19.46 -5.93 9.95
CA TYR A 236 -18.04 -6.24 10.11
C TYR A 236 -17.79 -7.70 9.69
N PRO A 237 -17.96 -8.05 8.40
CA PRO A 237 -17.71 -9.41 7.95
C PRO A 237 -16.25 -9.79 8.19
N PHE A 238 -16.02 -11.06 8.49
CA PHE A 238 -14.70 -11.61 8.73
C PHE A 238 -14.62 -13.05 8.27
N VAL A 239 -13.39 -13.53 8.15
CA VAL A 239 -13.06 -14.93 7.88
C VAL A 239 -11.94 -15.37 8.81
N MET A 240 -11.96 -16.65 9.20
CA MET A 240 -10.89 -17.25 9.99
C MET A 240 -9.93 -18.02 9.08
N LEU A 241 -8.64 -17.69 9.17
CA LEU A 241 -7.55 -18.45 8.57
C LEU A 241 -6.98 -19.43 9.61
N GLU A 242 -7.68 -20.53 9.84
CA GLU A 242 -7.37 -21.44 10.95
C GLU A 242 -5.90 -21.92 10.97
N GLY A 243 -5.21 -21.66 12.07
CA GLY A 243 -3.79 -22.04 12.26
C GLY A 243 -2.80 -21.23 11.42
N ARG A 244 -3.25 -20.14 10.79
CA ARG A 244 -2.41 -19.23 10.01
C ARG A 244 -2.33 -17.87 10.68
N VAL A 245 -1.13 -17.29 10.73
CA VAL A 245 -0.92 -15.90 11.16
C VAL A 245 -0.86 -15.01 9.91
N PRO A 246 -1.80 -14.08 9.70
CA PRO A 246 -1.73 -13.09 8.64
C PRO A 246 -0.49 -12.22 8.83
N MET A 247 0.36 -12.10 7.81
CA MET A 247 1.58 -11.29 7.87
C MET A 247 1.49 -10.02 7.04
N ALA A 248 0.81 -10.10 5.90
CA ALA A 248 0.54 -8.97 5.05
C ALA A 248 -0.75 -9.22 4.24
N ILE A 249 -1.45 -8.14 3.88
CA ILE A 249 -2.69 -8.19 3.10
C ILE A 249 -2.52 -7.30 1.87
N ALA A 250 -3.02 -7.73 0.72
CA ALA A 250 -3.23 -6.90 -0.44
C ALA A 250 -4.67 -7.05 -0.93
N ILE A 251 -5.24 -5.97 -1.49
CA ILE A 251 -6.56 -5.96 -2.10
C ILE A 251 -6.36 -5.49 -3.54
N THR A 252 -7.06 -6.11 -4.49
CA THR A 252 -7.04 -5.66 -5.87
C THR A 252 -7.56 -4.22 -5.98
N PRO A 253 -7.10 -3.46 -7.00
CA PRO A 253 -7.42 -2.05 -7.18
C PRO A 253 -8.88 -1.65 -6.91
N ASN A 254 -9.86 -2.41 -7.42
CA ASN A 254 -11.29 -2.12 -7.30
C ASN A 254 -12.04 -3.06 -6.32
N ASN A 255 -11.35 -3.63 -5.32
CA ASN A 255 -11.95 -4.43 -4.23
C ASN A 255 -12.63 -5.75 -4.64
N GLU A 256 -12.17 -6.39 -5.70
CA GLU A 256 -12.69 -7.67 -6.17
C GLU A 256 -12.19 -8.85 -5.30
N LEU A 257 -10.89 -8.88 -5.03
CA LEU A 257 -10.21 -9.97 -4.33
C LEU A 257 -9.28 -9.39 -3.26
N ALA A 258 -9.10 -10.14 -2.18
CA ALA A 258 -8.01 -9.91 -1.23
C ALA A 258 -7.10 -11.13 -1.14
N PHE A 259 -5.83 -10.85 -0.86
CA PHE A 259 -4.77 -11.84 -0.75
C PHE A 259 -4.07 -11.64 0.59
N VAL A 260 -3.91 -12.73 1.33
CA VAL A 260 -3.28 -12.69 2.66
C VAL A 260 -2.07 -13.60 2.62
N ALA A 261 -0.87 -13.02 2.72
CA ALA A 261 0.34 -13.78 2.93
C ALA A 261 0.37 -14.23 4.39
N THR A 262 0.46 -15.53 4.63
CA THR A 262 0.35 -16.10 5.98
C THR A 262 1.58 -16.86 6.40
N TRP A 263 1.77 -16.95 7.71
CA TRP A 263 2.62 -17.96 8.32
C TRP A 263 1.81 -19.14 8.78
N ASN A 264 2.29 -20.34 8.45
CA ASN A 264 1.77 -21.58 8.98
C ASN A 264 2.81 -22.19 9.91
N SER A 265 2.64 -21.94 11.22
CA SER A 265 3.62 -22.36 12.24
C SER A 265 3.66 -23.86 12.48
N ALA A 266 2.65 -24.61 12.00
CA ALA A 266 2.63 -26.07 12.15
C ALA A 266 3.62 -26.77 11.21
N ASN A 267 3.91 -26.17 10.05
CA ASN A 267 4.79 -26.74 9.02
C ASN A 267 5.95 -25.83 8.60
N CYS A 268 6.04 -24.60 9.15
CA CYS A 268 7.03 -23.59 8.77
C CYS A 268 6.98 -23.25 7.28
N GLN A 269 5.77 -23.16 6.74
CA GLN A 269 5.53 -22.81 5.35
C GLN A 269 4.71 -21.53 5.27
N SER A 270 4.79 -20.87 4.13
CA SER A 270 3.86 -19.79 3.81
C SER A 270 2.82 -20.25 2.80
N GLU A 271 1.61 -19.75 3.01
CA GLU A 271 0.50 -19.90 2.09
C GLU A 271 -0.08 -18.51 1.80
N LEU A 272 -0.51 -18.32 0.56
CA LEU A 272 -1.31 -17.19 0.14
C LEU A 272 -2.79 -17.56 0.22
N ALA A 273 -3.51 -17.02 1.20
CA ALA A 273 -4.96 -17.15 1.25
C ALA A 273 -5.60 -16.22 0.21
N VAL A 274 -6.57 -16.73 -0.54
CA VAL A 274 -7.31 -15.96 -1.55
C VAL A 274 -8.74 -15.77 -1.06
N LEU A 275 -9.14 -14.51 -0.92
CA LEU A 275 -10.43 -14.11 -0.38
C LEU A 275 -11.27 -13.46 -1.48
N ALA A 276 -12.48 -13.97 -1.65
CA ALA A 276 -13.52 -13.34 -2.45
C ALA A 276 -14.24 -12.28 -1.61
N LEU A 277 -14.41 -11.10 -2.18
CA LEU A 277 -15.04 -9.97 -1.51
C LEU A 277 -16.41 -9.71 -2.14
N LYS A 278 -17.41 -9.49 -1.29
CA LYS A 278 -18.75 -9.04 -1.69
C LYS A 278 -19.01 -7.67 -1.09
N SER A 279 -19.49 -6.75 -1.91
CA SER A 279 -19.93 -5.44 -1.44
C SER A 279 -21.41 -5.44 -1.04
N LYS A 280 -21.82 -4.44 -0.26
CA LYS A 280 -23.22 -4.19 0.12
C LYS A 280 -24.10 -3.88 -1.10
N ASN A 281 -25.41 -3.79 -0.86
CA ASN A 281 -26.45 -3.47 -1.87
C ASN A 281 -26.48 -4.47 -3.03
N ASP A 282 -26.42 -5.76 -2.70
CA ASP A 282 -26.50 -6.87 -3.65
C ASP A 282 -25.44 -6.85 -4.77
N PHE A 283 -24.30 -6.20 -4.53
CA PHE A 283 -23.14 -6.31 -5.41
C PHE A 283 -22.69 -7.78 -5.47
N PRO A 284 -22.48 -8.33 -6.68
CA PRO A 284 -21.95 -9.68 -6.82
C PRO A 284 -20.54 -9.80 -6.22
N TYR A 285 -20.18 -11.02 -5.81
CA TYR A 285 -18.82 -11.34 -5.39
C TYR A 285 -17.81 -11.06 -6.49
N MET A 286 -16.63 -10.55 -6.11
CA MET A 286 -15.45 -10.44 -6.97
C MET A 286 -15.65 -9.59 -8.24
N LEU A 287 -16.62 -8.65 -8.20
CA LEU A 287 -16.74 -7.59 -9.18
C LEU A 287 -16.27 -6.24 -8.61
N PRO A 288 -15.84 -5.30 -9.46
CA PRO A 288 -15.45 -3.96 -9.02
C PRO A 288 -16.50 -3.30 -8.10
N SER A 289 -16.06 -2.77 -6.96
CA SER A 289 -16.98 -2.23 -5.94
C SER A 289 -16.38 -1.10 -5.11
N PHE A 290 -17.24 -0.44 -4.32
CA PHE A 290 -16.92 0.65 -3.39
C PHE A 290 -16.14 0.21 -2.13
N GLY A 291 -15.84 -1.08 -2.02
CA GLY A 291 -15.21 -1.66 -0.83
C GLY A 291 -16.08 -1.54 0.41
N PHE A 292 -17.41 -1.59 0.29
CA PHE A 292 -18.32 -1.73 1.43
C PHE A 292 -18.58 -3.21 1.66
N PHE A 293 -17.68 -3.92 2.32
CA PHE A 293 -17.80 -5.37 2.40
C PHE A 293 -19.00 -5.80 3.25
N SER A 294 -19.83 -6.69 2.70
CA SER A 294 -20.94 -7.37 3.38
C SER A 294 -20.59 -8.83 3.70
N GLU A 295 -19.74 -9.45 2.87
CA GLU A 295 -19.26 -10.82 3.07
C GLU A 295 -17.81 -10.98 2.60
N ILE A 296 -17.07 -11.86 3.28
CA ILE A 296 -15.70 -12.25 2.94
C ILE A 296 -15.65 -13.78 2.94
N THR A 297 -15.25 -14.38 1.82
CA THR A 297 -15.21 -15.84 1.67
C THR A 297 -13.81 -16.30 1.28
N LEU A 298 -13.26 -17.27 2.02
CA LEU A 298 -12.00 -17.92 1.67
C LEU A 298 -12.21 -18.90 0.51
N LEU A 299 -11.59 -18.63 -0.63
CA LEU A 299 -11.59 -19.55 -1.78
C LEU A 299 -10.61 -20.71 -1.56
N GLY A 300 -9.50 -20.45 -0.88
CA GLY A 300 -8.49 -21.45 -0.54
C GLY A 300 -7.09 -20.85 -0.49
N TYR A 301 -6.09 -21.73 -0.55
CA TYR A 301 -4.68 -21.37 -0.36
C TYR A 301 -3.82 -21.75 -1.57
N VAL A 302 -2.81 -20.91 -1.85
CA VAL A 302 -1.72 -21.19 -2.79
C VAL A 302 -0.43 -21.33 -1.99
N GLU A 303 0.28 -22.44 -2.15
CA GLU A 303 1.58 -22.62 -1.50
C GLU A 303 2.61 -21.68 -2.13
N LEU A 304 3.40 -21.00 -1.30
CA LEU A 304 4.46 -20.11 -1.75
C LEU A 304 5.82 -20.81 -1.59
N PRO A 305 6.78 -20.61 -2.51
CA PRO A 305 8.14 -21.12 -2.40
C PRO A 305 9.01 -20.26 -1.45
N ILE A 306 8.40 -19.78 -0.36
CA ILE A 306 9.00 -19.01 0.73
C ILE A 306 8.27 -19.40 2.02
N ALA A 307 8.91 -19.31 3.17
CA ALA A 307 8.29 -19.59 4.47
C ALA A 307 7.83 -18.33 5.19
N ALA A 308 8.53 -17.19 5.01
CA ALA A 308 8.43 -16.03 5.88
C ALA A 308 8.12 -14.72 5.14
N PRO A 309 6.96 -14.60 4.47
CA PRO A 309 6.58 -13.38 3.76
C PRO A 309 6.57 -12.16 4.68
N THR A 310 7.05 -11.04 4.14
CA THR A 310 7.14 -9.74 4.83
C THR A 310 6.34 -8.65 4.13
N SER A 311 6.11 -8.76 2.82
CA SER A 311 5.37 -7.76 2.03
C SER A 311 4.58 -8.41 0.89
N ILE A 312 3.46 -7.79 0.51
CA ILE A 312 2.57 -8.24 -0.56
C ILE A 312 1.93 -7.06 -1.28
N ALA A 313 1.75 -7.16 -2.60
CA ALA A 313 0.92 -6.27 -3.39
C ALA A 313 0.15 -7.08 -4.45
N ALA A 314 -1.03 -6.59 -4.84
CA ALA A 314 -1.89 -7.23 -5.83
C ALA A 314 -2.42 -6.20 -6.83
N THR A 315 -2.61 -6.63 -8.07
CA THR A 315 -3.11 -5.80 -9.16
C THR A 315 -3.90 -6.62 -10.17
N VAL A 316 -4.69 -5.92 -10.98
CA VAL A 316 -5.45 -6.48 -12.11
C VAL A 316 -5.36 -5.57 -13.33
N ASP A 317 -5.68 -6.10 -14.50
CA ASP A 317 -5.71 -5.39 -15.79
C ASP A 317 -6.82 -4.33 -15.91
N LEU A 318 -7.60 -4.16 -14.84
CA LEU A 318 -8.68 -3.21 -14.74
C LEU A 318 -8.44 -2.25 -13.58
N SER A 319 -8.70 -0.98 -13.83
CA SER A 319 -8.71 0.06 -12.81
C SER A 319 -9.77 1.07 -13.20
N GLN A 320 -11.00 0.75 -12.82
CA GLN A 320 -12.14 1.62 -13.10
C GLN A 320 -12.04 2.84 -12.21
N TRP A 321 -12.29 4.02 -12.78
CA TRP A 321 -12.42 5.31 -12.08
C TRP A 321 -13.85 5.86 -12.16
N THR A 322 -14.76 5.05 -12.69
CA THR A 322 -16.18 5.32 -12.87
C THR A 322 -16.98 4.12 -12.38
N TRP A 323 -18.20 4.37 -11.92
CA TRP A 323 -19.04 3.32 -11.33
C TRP A 323 -20.04 2.75 -12.32
N PRO A 324 -20.30 1.43 -12.29
CA PRO A 324 -21.47 0.86 -12.96
C PRO A 324 -22.72 1.54 -12.42
N GLN A 325 -23.65 1.90 -13.31
CA GLN A 325 -24.94 2.48 -12.90
C GLN A 325 -25.87 1.44 -12.25
N SER A 326 -25.63 0.16 -12.51
CA SER A 326 -26.37 -0.96 -11.93
C SER A 326 -25.48 -2.20 -11.87
N THR A 327 -25.73 -3.06 -10.89
CA THR A 327 -25.05 -4.35 -10.73
C THR A 327 -26.03 -5.51 -10.62
N ASP A 328 -27.31 -5.29 -10.97
CA ASP A 328 -28.33 -6.33 -10.97
C ASP A 328 -28.14 -7.26 -12.17
N LEU A 329 -27.31 -8.28 -12.02
CA LEU A 329 -27.05 -9.26 -13.07
C LEU A 329 -28.25 -10.17 -13.38
N THR A 330 -29.35 -10.09 -12.61
CA THR A 330 -30.57 -10.85 -12.91
C THR A 330 -31.40 -10.19 -14.01
N ASP A 331 -31.17 -8.90 -14.28
CA ASP A 331 -31.65 -8.23 -15.49
C ASP A 331 -30.79 -8.66 -16.69
N PRO A 332 -31.36 -9.34 -17.71
CA PRO A 332 -30.60 -9.78 -18.87
C PRO A 332 -29.97 -8.64 -19.66
N ASP A 333 -30.62 -7.47 -19.71
CA ASP A 333 -30.08 -6.31 -20.43
C ASP A 333 -28.86 -5.76 -19.67
N GLU A 334 -28.94 -5.68 -18.34
CA GLU A 334 -27.82 -5.30 -17.47
C GLU A 334 -26.64 -6.26 -17.63
N ARG A 335 -26.88 -7.56 -17.48
CA ARG A 335 -25.86 -8.61 -17.63
C ARG A 335 -25.23 -8.58 -19.03
N GLN A 336 -26.00 -8.25 -20.07
CA GLN A 336 -25.48 -8.09 -21.42
C GLN A 336 -24.50 -6.91 -21.53
N ARG A 337 -24.69 -5.80 -20.80
CA ARG A 337 -23.72 -4.68 -20.79
C ARG A 337 -22.37 -5.09 -20.23
N TRP A 338 -22.36 -5.93 -19.19
CA TRP A 338 -21.13 -6.51 -18.64
C TRP A 338 -20.44 -7.45 -19.64
N ILE A 339 -21.22 -8.28 -20.34
CA ILE A 339 -20.72 -9.14 -21.44
C ILE A 339 -20.11 -8.28 -22.56
N ASP A 340 -20.78 -7.19 -22.93
CA ASP A 340 -20.38 -6.27 -24.00
C ASP A 340 -19.25 -5.32 -23.57
N ARG A 341 -18.96 -5.27 -22.26
CA ARG A 341 -17.92 -4.44 -21.63
C ARG A 341 -18.11 -2.96 -21.90
N GLU A 342 -19.32 -2.47 -21.64
CA GLU A 342 -19.55 -1.03 -21.62
C GLU A 342 -18.57 -0.33 -20.65
N ILE A 343 -18.34 0.97 -20.84
CA ILE A 343 -17.26 1.70 -20.17
C ILE A 343 -17.31 1.60 -18.64
N ASP A 344 -18.50 1.49 -18.08
CA ASP A 344 -18.80 1.36 -16.66
C ASP A 344 -19.13 -0.08 -16.22
N HIS A 345 -19.09 -1.06 -17.12
CA HIS A 345 -19.43 -2.47 -16.88
C HIS A 345 -18.30 -3.40 -17.34
N GLN A 346 -17.08 -3.14 -16.86
CA GLN A 346 -15.91 -3.97 -17.16
C GLN A 346 -15.53 -4.85 -15.98
N VAL A 347 -14.93 -6.00 -16.29
CA VAL A 347 -14.37 -6.92 -15.29
C VAL A 347 -12.90 -7.18 -15.57
N ALA A 348 -12.14 -7.36 -14.50
CA ALA A 348 -10.76 -7.80 -14.58
C ALA A 348 -10.68 -9.20 -15.21
N ARG A 349 -9.66 -9.42 -16.03
CA ARG A 349 -9.40 -10.70 -16.70
C ARG A 349 -8.01 -11.25 -16.41
N ALA A 350 -7.08 -10.37 -16.09
CA ALA A 350 -5.71 -10.73 -15.83
C ALA A 350 -5.18 -9.91 -14.65
N GLY A 351 -4.07 -10.36 -14.07
CA GLY A 351 -3.51 -9.73 -12.90
C GLY A 351 -2.50 -10.63 -12.22
N TYR A 352 -1.89 -10.09 -11.17
CA TYR A 352 -0.93 -10.84 -10.39
C TYR A 352 -0.85 -10.35 -8.94
N VAL A 353 -0.26 -11.20 -8.12
CA VAL A 353 0.19 -10.88 -6.77
C VAL A 353 1.71 -11.00 -6.74
N VAL A 354 2.37 -10.06 -6.09
CA VAL A 354 3.80 -10.11 -5.79
C VAL A 354 3.98 -10.23 -4.27
N VAL A 355 4.81 -11.16 -3.82
CA VAL A 355 5.08 -11.43 -2.40
C VAL A 355 6.59 -11.42 -2.18
N ALA A 356 7.08 -10.71 -1.18
CA ALA A 356 8.48 -10.71 -0.79
C ALA A 356 8.70 -11.45 0.53
N SER A 357 9.81 -12.16 0.62
CA SER A 357 10.40 -12.65 1.87
C SER A 357 11.79 -12.04 2.03
N ARG A 358 11.93 -11.14 3.00
CA ARG A 358 13.19 -10.43 3.26
C ARG A 358 14.32 -11.39 3.61
N ASP A 359 14.09 -12.25 4.62
CA ASP A 359 15.11 -13.13 5.18
C ASP A 359 15.52 -14.26 4.22
N GLU A 360 14.65 -14.61 3.25
CA GLU A 360 14.93 -15.60 2.21
C GLU A 360 15.47 -14.97 0.91
N ASN A 361 15.67 -13.64 0.87
CA ASN A 361 16.12 -12.91 -0.33
C ASN A 361 15.31 -13.26 -1.59
N THR A 362 13.99 -13.38 -1.46
CA THR A 362 13.16 -13.94 -2.52
C THR A 362 11.90 -13.09 -2.74
N VAL A 363 11.56 -12.87 -4.01
CA VAL A 363 10.29 -12.30 -4.45
C VAL A 363 9.56 -13.32 -5.33
N VAL A 364 8.27 -13.49 -5.12
CA VAL A 364 7.43 -14.48 -5.79
C VAL A 364 6.30 -13.77 -6.53
N TRP A 365 6.04 -14.17 -7.78
CA TRP A 365 4.89 -13.71 -8.54
C TRP A 365 3.89 -14.84 -8.71
N VAL A 366 2.63 -14.53 -8.42
CA VAL A 366 1.48 -15.43 -8.55
C VAL A 366 0.53 -14.86 -9.59
N ASP A 367 0.29 -15.61 -10.65
CA ASP A 367 -0.69 -15.29 -11.68
C ASP A 367 -2.11 -15.61 -11.18
N ILE A 368 -2.96 -14.59 -11.18
CA ILE A 368 -4.37 -14.69 -10.75
C ILE A 368 -5.35 -14.70 -11.93
N THR A 369 -4.85 -14.66 -13.17
CA THR A 369 -5.63 -14.81 -14.41
C THR A 369 -6.56 -16.04 -14.38
N PRO A 370 -6.16 -17.22 -13.86
CA PRO A 370 -7.06 -18.37 -13.75
C PRO A 370 -8.31 -18.07 -12.92
N THR A 371 -8.17 -17.36 -11.80
CA THR A 371 -9.29 -16.98 -10.93
C THR A 371 -10.22 -15.99 -11.63
N LEU A 372 -9.65 -14.95 -12.24
CA LEU A 372 -10.41 -13.89 -12.91
C LEU A 372 -11.18 -14.43 -14.13
N THR A 373 -10.53 -15.26 -14.95
CA THR A 373 -11.17 -15.90 -16.11
C THR A 373 -12.29 -16.84 -15.67
N TRP A 374 -12.11 -17.55 -14.55
CA TRP A 374 -13.16 -18.40 -13.98
C TRP A 374 -14.36 -17.57 -13.51
N ILE A 375 -14.14 -16.49 -12.75
CA ILE A 375 -15.21 -15.59 -12.29
C ILE A 375 -15.99 -15.04 -13.48
N GLU A 376 -15.29 -14.58 -14.52
CA GLU A 376 -15.91 -14.08 -15.75
C GLU A 376 -16.77 -15.16 -16.41
N SER A 377 -16.27 -16.40 -16.50
CA SER A 377 -17.05 -17.52 -17.05
C SER A 377 -18.29 -17.85 -16.23
N MET A 378 -18.23 -17.70 -14.90
CA MET A 378 -19.35 -18.00 -14.01
C MET A 378 -20.46 -16.96 -14.12
N TYR A 379 -20.12 -15.67 -14.17
CA TYR A 379 -21.12 -14.61 -14.30
C TYR A 379 -21.62 -14.43 -15.73
N PHE A 380 -20.74 -14.54 -16.73
CA PHE A 380 -21.00 -14.06 -18.09
C PHE A 380 -20.88 -15.16 -19.15
N GLY A 381 -20.62 -16.40 -18.75
CA GLY A 381 -20.62 -17.58 -19.60
C GLY A 381 -22.04 -18.14 -19.79
N SER A 382 -22.21 -19.43 -19.51
CA SER A 382 -23.50 -20.09 -19.74
C SER A 382 -24.54 -19.70 -18.69
N GLU A 383 -25.82 -19.88 -19.02
CA GLU A 383 -26.91 -19.65 -18.06
C GLU A 383 -26.84 -20.58 -16.84
N GLY A 384 -26.33 -21.81 -17.02
CA GLY A 384 -26.13 -22.75 -15.93
C GLY A 384 -25.04 -22.31 -14.95
N ASP A 385 -23.96 -21.72 -15.46
CA ASP A 385 -22.90 -21.17 -14.63
C ASP A 385 -23.41 -19.95 -13.87
N PHE A 386 -24.14 -19.05 -14.54
CA PHE A 386 -24.75 -17.90 -13.88
C PHE A 386 -25.75 -18.31 -12.79
N THR A 387 -26.60 -19.30 -13.07
CA THR A 387 -27.50 -19.87 -12.05
C THR A 387 -26.73 -20.39 -10.83
N THR A 388 -25.53 -20.93 -11.03
CA THR A 388 -24.67 -21.38 -9.92
C THR A 388 -24.25 -20.21 -9.02
N THR A 389 -23.98 -19.04 -9.59
CA THR A 389 -23.60 -17.83 -8.83
C THR A 389 -24.73 -17.28 -7.95
N GLN A 390 -25.98 -17.66 -8.22
CA GLN A 390 -27.15 -17.24 -7.45
C GLN A 390 -27.42 -18.12 -6.22
N ASN A 391 -26.68 -19.22 -6.05
CA ASN A 391 -26.85 -20.15 -4.94
C ASN A 391 -26.10 -19.68 -3.69
N SER A 392 -26.61 -20.04 -2.50
CA SER A 392 -26.01 -19.68 -1.21
C SER A 392 -24.62 -20.28 -0.93
N GLY A 393 -24.13 -21.17 -1.80
CA GLY A 393 -22.78 -21.76 -1.71
C GLY A 393 -21.76 -21.08 -2.63
N TRP A 394 -22.13 -20.01 -3.32
CA TRP A 394 -21.20 -19.21 -4.12
C TRP A 394 -20.48 -18.18 -3.23
N PRO A 395 -19.16 -17.96 -3.42
CA PRO A 395 -18.28 -18.59 -4.41
C PRO A 395 -17.78 -19.98 -4.03
N LEU A 396 -17.53 -20.81 -5.05
CA LEU A 396 -16.94 -22.14 -4.88
C LEU A 396 -15.47 -22.04 -4.44
N THR A 397 -15.03 -22.98 -3.60
CA THR A 397 -13.63 -23.09 -3.18
C THR A 397 -12.73 -23.64 -4.29
N PHE A 398 -11.42 -23.49 -4.17
CA PHE A 398 -10.44 -24.13 -5.08
C PHE A 398 -10.44 -25.66 -4.99
N GLN A 399 -11.05 -26.25 -3.97
CA GLN A 399 -11.27 -27.69 -3.94
C GLN A 399 -12.36 -28.11 -4.94
N GLU A 400 -13.39 -27.28 -5.09
CA GLU A 400 -14.52 -27.51 -5.98
C GLU A 400 -14.25 -27.01 -7.41
N ALA A 401 -13.49 -25.92 -7.53
CA ALA A 401 -13.06 -25.31 -8.79
C ALA A 401 -11.52 -25.22 -8.89
N PRO A 402 -10.80 -26.35 -8.98
CA PRO A 402 -9.33 -26.36 -8.94
C PRO A 402 -8.66 -25.61 -10.08
N LEU A 403 -9.32 -25.47 -11.23
CA LEU A 403 -8.81 -24.69 -12.37
C LEU A 403 -8.85 -23.18 -12.12
N ALA A 404 -9.61 -22.70 -11.13
CA ALA A 404 -9.67 -21.31 -10.75
C ALA A 404 -8.52 -20.90 -9.81
N LYS A 405 -7.73 -21.85 -9.29
CA LYS A 405 -6.67 -21.57 -8.31
C LYS A 405 -5.54 -20.75 -8.96
N PRO A 406 -5.07 -19.64 -8.33
CA PRO A 406 -3.89 -18.93 -8.80
C PRO A 406 -2.64 -19.80 -8.81
N VAL A 407 -1.67 -19.44 -9.65
CA VAL A 407 -0.47 -20.24 -9.90
C VAL A 407 0.79 -19.41 -9.66
N VAL A 408 1.73 -19.94 -8.88
CA VAL A 408 3.07 -19.36 -8.78
C VAL A 408 3.78 -19.53 -10.13
N VAL A 409 4.14 -18.42 -10.76
CA VAL A 409 4.73 -18.41 -12.11
C VAL A 409 6.21 -18.07 -12.11
N HIS A 410 6.68 -17.36 -11.08
CA HIS A 410 8.09 -16.95 -10.99
C HIS A 410 8.54 -16.76 -9.54
N SER A 411 9.83 -16.94 -9.32
CA SER A 411 10.51 -16.50 -8.10
C SER A 411 11.89 -15.98 -8.47
N GLU A 412 12.23 -14.81 -7.94
CA GLU A 412 13.49 -14.14 -8.22
C GLU A 412 14.27 -13.93 -6.91
N VAL A 413 15.58 -14.08 -6.99
CA VAL A 413 16.45 -13.68 -5.88
C VAL A 413 16.62 -12.17 -5.90
N VAL A 414 16.15 -11.51 -4.85
CA VAL A 414 16.37 -10.09 -4.60
C VAL A 414 16.97 -9.98 -3.22
N GLU A 415 18.05 -9.23 -3.06
CA GLU A 415 18.68 -9.09 -1.74
C GLU A 415 17.79 -8.28 -0.80
N LEU A 416 17.39 -8.91 0.31
CA LEU A 416 16.64 -8.34 1.41
C LEU A 416 15.46 -7.45 0.96
N PRO A 417 14.48 -7.96 0.21
CA PRO A 417 13.33 -7.18 -0.25
C PRO A 417 12.47 -6.80 0.95
N THR A 418 12.12 -5.53 1.07
CA THR A 418 11.34 -5.02 2.21
C THR A 418 9.92 -4.64 1.85
N VAL A 419 9.72 -4.05 0.67
CA VAL A 419 8.42 -3.55 0.21
C VAL A 419 8.22 -3.90 -1.27
N VAL A 420 7.00 -4.32 -1.63
CA VAL A 420 6.62 -4.58 -3.02
C VAL A 420 5.45 -3.73 -3.46
N VAL A 421 5.41 -3.38 -4.75
CA VAL A 421 4.31 -2.66 -5.41
C VAL A 421 3.92 -3.42 -6.68
N ALA A 422 2.62 -3.56 -6.90
CA ALA A 422 2.05 -4.06 -8.14
C ALA A 422 1.35 -2.90 -8.86
N GLY A 423 1.88 -2.50 -10.01
CA GLY A 423 1.33 -1.39 -10.78
C GLY A 423 0.00 -1.71 -11.44
N TYR A 424 -0.86 -0.70 -11.63
CA TYR A 424 -2.17 -0.81 -12.29
C TYR A 424 -2.39 0.33 -13.28
N ASP A 425 -3.43 0.20 -14.12
CA ASP A 425 -3.74 1.21 -15.15
C ASP A 425 -4.36 2.45 -14.51
N VAL A 426 -3.80 3.64 -14.72
CA VAL A 426 -4.39 4.86 -14.13
C VAL A 426 -5.57 5.38 -14.95
N GLY A 427 -5.82 4.83 -16.16
CA GLY A 427 -7.06 4.98 -16.92
C GLY A 427 -7.34 6.34 -17.55
N ASP A 428 -7.00 7.46 -16.89
CA ASP A 428 -7.41 8.81 -17.30
C ASP A 428 -6.26 9.72 -17.79
N ARG A 429 -5.06 9.17 -18.00
CA ARG A 429 -3.84 9.96 -18.24
C ARG A 429 -3.26 9.90 -19.64
N ALA A 430 -4.06 9.52 -20.63
CA ALA A 430 -3.69 9.47 -22.06
C ALA A 430 -2.91 10.70 -22.58
N TYR A 431 -3.09 11.86 -21.95
CA TYR A 431 -2.48 13.13 -22.33
C TYR A 431 -1.04 13.35 -21.79
N LEU A 432 -0.56 12.55 -20.84
CA LEU A 432 0.81 12.67 -20.30
C LEU A 432 1.82 11.79 -21.04
N GLY A 433 1.38 10.90 -21.93
CA GLY A 433 2.26 9.98 -22.68
C GLY A 433 2.96 8.95 -21.79
N ARG A 434 2.44 8.73 -20.57
CA ARG A 434 2.98 7.81 -19.54
C ARG A 434 1.94 6.79 -19.07
N ASP A 435 0.86 6.69 -19.82
CA ASP A 435 -0.47 6.27 -19.38
C ASP A 435 -0.52 4.82 -18.89
N LYS A 436 0.51 4.03 -19.23
CA LYS A 436 0.64 2.61 -18.87
C LYS A 436 1.99 2.24 -18.29
N LEU A 437 2.87 3.21 -17.98
CA LEU A 437 4.19 2.87 -17.46
C LEU A 437 4.07 2.19 -16.09
N PHE A 438 3.17 2.69 -15.25
CA PHE A 438 2.95 2.09 -13.94
C PHE A 438 2.45 0.65 -14.03
N SER A 439 1.43 0.37 -14.86
CA SER A 439 0.87 -0.97 -15.04
C SER A 439 1.80 -1.99 -15.70
N GLN A 440 2.89 -1.56 -16.34
CA GLN A 440 3.86 -2.48 -16.93
C GLN A 440 4.76 -3.14 -15.89
N TYR A 441 4.92 -2.52 -14.71
CA TYR A 441 5.94 -2.94 -13.76
C TYR A 441 5.38 -3.39 -12.42
N SER A 442 6.09 -4.35 -11.82
CA SER A 442 6.13 -4.51 -10.37
C SER A 442 7.43 -3.91 -9.84
N TYR A 443 7.39 -3.39 -8.62
CA TYR A 443 8.53 -2.71 -7.99
C TYR A 443 8.86 -3.41 -6.69
N VAL A 444 10.16 -3.56 -6.41
CA VAL A 444 10.69 -4.18 -5.20
C VAL A 444 11.70 -3.24 -4.59
N ALA A 445 11.40 -2.71 -3.42
CA ALA A 445 12.34 -1.91 -2.64
C ALA A 445 13.19 -2.84 -1.76
N THR A 446 14.49 -2.56 -1.66
CA THR A 446 15.43 -3.38 -0.90
C THR A 446 15.88 -2.69 0.38
N PHE A 447 16.31 -3.49 1.33
CA PHE A 447 16.82 -3.04 2.61
C PHE A 447 17.99 -2.04 2.50
N HIS A 448 18.83 -2.20 1.47
CA HIS A 448 19.99 -1.35 1.20
C HIS A 448 19.71 -0.16 0.29
N GLY A 449 18.44 0.10 -0.01
CA GLY A 449 17.99 1.30 -0.68
C GLY A 449 18.08 1.29 -2.19
N ASP A 450 17.83 0.13 -2.79
CA ASP A 450 17.52 0.04 -4.22
C ASP A 450 16.01 -0.08 -4.44
N LEU A 451 15.55 0.43 -5.57
CA LEU A 451 14.24 0.16 -6.15
C LEU A 451 14.45 -0.63 -7.44
N VAL A 452 14.13 -1.92 -7.39
CA VAL A 452 14.25 -2.84 -8.51
C VAL A 452 12.90 -2.92 -9.23
N THR A 453 12.89 -2.75 -10.54
CA THR A 453 11.68 -2.86 -11.36
C THR A 453 11.71 -4.11 -12.21
N PHE A 454 10.57 -4.79 -12.29
CA PHE A 454 10.37 -5.98 -13.11
C PHE A 454 9.25 -5.75 -14.11
N ASP A 455 9.52 -6.01 -15.39
CA ASP A 455 8.48 -6.02 -16.43
C ASP A 455 7.51 -7.17 -16.15
N SER A 456 6.27 -6.81 -15.82
CA SER A 456 5.15 -7.70 -15.49
C SER A 456 4.02 -7.57 -16.52
N THR A 457 4.30 -6.99 -17.70
CA THR A 457 3.31 -6.76 -18.77
C THR A 457 2.62 -8.05 -19.21
N GLY A 458 3.36 -9.17 -19.22
CA GLY A 458 2.80 -10.48 -19.57
C GLY A 458 1.72 -10.97 -18.60
N LEU A 459 1.87 -10.71 -17.30
CA LEU A 459 0.86 -11.06 -16.30
C LEU A 459 -0.34 -10.12 -16.37
N MET A 460 -0.10 -8.83 -16.61
CA MET A 460 -1.17 -7.83 -16.77
C MET A 460 -1.99 -7.98 -18.05
N SER A 461 -1.44 -8.63 -19.08
CA SER A 461 -2.16 -8.91 -20.32
C SER A 461 -2.80 -10.30 -20.35
N GLY A 462 -2.59 -11.13 -19.32
CA GLY A 462 -3.03 -12.53 -19.29
C GLY A 462 -2.23 -13.45 -20.21
N ALA A 463 -1.10 -12.96 -20.77
CA ALA A 463 -0.19 -13.76 -21.56
C ALA A 463 0.66 -14.71 -20.70
N GLY A 464 0.70 -14.52 -19.37
CA GLY A 464 1.39 -15.39 -18.43
C GLY A 464 2.92 -15.35 -18.55
N SER A 465 3.49 -14.29 -19.14
CA SER A 465 4.94 -14.21 -19.31
C SER A 465 5.65 -14.00 -17.97
N VAL A 466 6.77 -14.70 -17.80
CA VAL A 466 7.62 -14.61 -16.61
C VAL A 466 8.13 -13.18 -16.44
N PRO A 467 7.94 -12.55 -15.27
CA PRO A 467 8.49 -11.23 -15.00
C PRO A 467 10.00 -11.19 -15.17
N SER A 468 10.54 -10.08 -15.66
CA SER A 468 11.98 -9.95 -15.91
C SER A 468 12.53 -8.62 -15.41
N LEU A 469 13.76 -8.62 -14.90
CA LEU A 469 14.43 -7.41 -14.43
C LEU A 469 14.47 -6.37 -15.54
N SER A 470 13.94 -5.18 -15.25
CA SER A 470 13.89 -4.04 -16.17
C SER A 470 14.98 -3.03 -15.81
N SER A 471 14.93 -2.47 -14.60
CA SER A 471 15.87 -1.45 -14.13
C SER A 471 16.10 -1.54 -12.62
N THR A 472 17.14 -0.86 -12.16
CA THR A 472 17.40 -0.63 -10.74
C THR A 472 17.71 0.85 -10.53
N TYR A 473 17.07 1.44 -9.53
CA TYR A 473 17.22 2.85 -9.17
C TYR A 473 17.65 2.97 -7.72
N SER A 474 18.38 4.04 -7.38
CA SER A 474 18.64 4.36 -5.98
C SER A 474 17.39 4.91 -5.31
N LEU A 475 17.15 4.47 -4.08
CA LEU A 475 16.03 4.87 -3.24
C LEU A 475 16.55 5.34 -1.87
N CYS A 476 16.28 4.58 -0.81
CA CYS A 476 16.50 4.93 0.58
C CYS A 476 16.63 3.68 1.44
N ASN A 477 17.39 3.76 2.52
CA ASN A 477 17.65 2.60 3.38
C ASN A 477 16.41 2.17 4.16
N ASN A 478 16.24 0.85 4.28
CA ASN A 478 15.13 0.15 4.94
C ASN A 478 13.74 0.79 4.69
N PRO A 479 13.24 0.75 3.44
CA PRO A 479 11.84 1.09 3.16
C PRO A 479 10.93 0.13 3.92
N THR A 480 9.96 0.62 4.69
CA THR A 480 9.06 -0.24 5.50
C THR A 480 7.62 -0.22 5.05
N ASP A 481 7.23 0.79 4.27
CA ASP A 481 5.87 0.96 3.76
C ASP A 481 5.87 1.75 2.45
N VAL A 482 4.80 1.60 1.68
CA VAL A 482 4.55 2.36 0.45
C VAL A 482 3.07 2.73 0.28
N ALA A 483 2.83 4.02 0.04
CA ALA A 483 1.53 4.54 -0.37
C ALA A 483 1.53 4.92 -1.86
N TYR A 484 0.45 4.53 -2.54
CA TYR A 484 0.18 4.85 -3.94
C TYR A 484 -1.34 4.77 -4.20
N GLY A 485 -1.80 5.26 -5.35
CA GLY A 485 -3.22 5.27 -5.72
C GLY A 485 -3.95 6.55 -5.46
N ALA A 486 -5.26 6.48 -5.21
CA ALA A 486 -6.13 7.65 -5.32
C ALA A 486 -5.79 8.79 -4.33
N GLY A 487 -5.05 8.48 -3.26
CA GLY A 487 -4.49 9.50 -2.37
C GLY A 487 -3.36 10.34 -2.98
N MET A 488 -2.66 9.83 -3.99
CA MET A 488 -1.54 10.53 -4.63
C MET A 488 -2.04 11.53 -5.70
N PRO A 489 -1.42 12.72 -5.82
CA PRO A 489 -1.77 13.69 -6.86
C PRO A 489 -1.72 13.10 -8.26
N LEU A 490 -0.73 12.23 -8.52
CA LEU A 490 -0.57 11.59 -9.81
C LEU A 490 -1.15 10.17 -9.92
N ARG A 491 -1.56 9.55 -8.81
CA ARG A 491 -2.08 8.17 -8.71
C ARG A 491 -1.11 7.04 -9.13
N ASP A 492 -0.09 7.32 -9.94
CA ASP A 492 1.02 6.44 -10.32
C ASP A 492 2.33 6.73 -9.55
N GLU A 493 2.34 7.75 -8.70
CA GLU A 493 3.44 8.01 -7.79
C GLU A 493 3.43 7.03 -6.61
N MET A 494 4.63 6.70 -6.12
CA MET A 494 4.85 5.85 -4.96
C MET A 494 5.56 6.66 -3.87
N LEU A 495 4.93 6.83 -2.72
CA LEU A 495 5.54 7.38 -1.52
C LEU A 495 6.12 6.25 -0.68
N PHE A 496 7.44 6.15 -0.62
CA PHE A 496 8.14 5.21 0.26
C PHE A 496 8.41 5.82 1.63
N THR A 497 8.14 5.05 2.69
CA THR A 497 8.55 5.36 4.07
C THR A 497 9.90 4.73 4.34
N CYS A 498 10.94 5.54 4.53
CA CYS A 498 12.32 5.11 4.64
C CYS A 498 12.79 5.15 6.09
N ARG A 499 12.56 4.08 6.85
CA ARG A 499 12.91 3.99 8.27
C ARG A 499 14.41 4.17 8.51
N GLY A 500 15.23 3.58 7.63
CA GLY A 500 16.69 3.65 7.73
C GLY A 500 17.26 5.05 7.49
N ASP A 501 16.50 5.92 6.84
CA ASP A 501 16.92 7.28 6.50
C ASP A 501 16.13 8.39 7.19
N ARG A 502 15.09 8.05 7.98
CA ARG A 502 14.15 9.01 8.61
C ARG A 502 13.53 10.00 7.61
N LYS A 503 13.17 9.52 6.42
CA LYS A 503 12.62 10.35 5.35
C LYS A 503 11.50 9.64 4.60
N PHE A 504 10.79 10.41 3.78
CA PHE A 504 9.83 9.89 2.81
C PHE A 504 10.27 10.29 1.42
N VAL A 505 10.20 9.37 0.47
CA VAL A 505 10.64 9.60 -0.91
C VAL A 505 9.47 9.30 -1.83
N VAL A 506 9.07 10.29 -2.62
CA VAL A 506 8.07 10.11 -3.68
C VAL A 506 8.79 9.84 -4.98
N VAL A 507 8.41 8.74 -5.61
CA VAL A 507 9.04 8.21 -6.82
C VAL A 507 8.00 8.07 -7.92
N GLY A 508 8.36 8.45 -9.14
CA GLY A 508 7.52 8.22 -10.32
C GLY A 508 7.53 6.75 -10.77
N PRO A 509 6.65 6.35 -11.70
CA PRO A 509 6.66 5.00 -12.27
C PRO A 509 7.94 4.70 -13.08
N ASP A 510 8.72 5.71 -13.42
CA ASP A 510 10.04 5.61 -14.04
C ASP A 510 11.18 5.39 -13.03
N GLY A 511 10.87 5.25 -11.73
CA GLY A 511 11.86 5.08 -10.67
C GLY A 511 12.58 6.38 -10.27
N VAL A 512 12.24 7.52 -10.86
CA VAL A 512 12.87 8.80 -10.56
C VAL A 512 12.25 9.44 -9.34
N VAL A 513 13.09 9.83 -8.37
CA VAL A 513 12.68 10.61 -7.19
C VAL A 513 12.14 11.97 -7.64
N GLN A 514 10.87 12.23 -7.32
CA GLN A 514 10.19 13.49 -7.61
C GLN A 514 10.36 14.50 -6.47
N ARG A 515 10.28 14.02 -5.22
CA ARG A 515 10.33 14.85 -4.01
C ARG A 515 10.67 14.01 -2.79
N THR A 516 11.18 14.67 -1.75
CA THR A 516 11.58 14.05 -0.49
C THR A 516 11.12 14.91 0.67
N LEU A 517 10.60 14.27 1.72
CA LEU A 517 10.39 14.88 3.03
C LEU A 517 11.44 14.34 3.99
N ALA A 518 12.27 15.23 4.53
CA ALA A 518 13.18 14.93 5.63
C ALA A 518 12.97 15.99 6.72
N ASP A 519 12.67 15.55 7.94
CA ASP A 519 12.28 16.45 9.02
C ASP A 519 12.90 15.99 10.34
N ASP A 520 13.53 16.90 11.08
CA ASP A 520 14.17 16.60 12.35
C ASP A 520 13.22 16.04 13.42
N ARG A 521 11.91 16.30 13.31
CA ARG A 521 10.86 15.75 14.18
C ARG A 521 10.52 14.30 13.88
N VAL A 522 10.82 13.78 12.69
CA VAL A 522 10.49 12.39 12.34
C VAL A 522 11.49 11.46 13.02
N GLY A 523 11.09 10.75 14.08
CA GLY A 523 11.98 9.91 14.89
C GLY A 523 12.28 8.56 14.24
N ASP A 524 11.27 7.69 14.19
CA ASP A 524 11.32 6.32 13.70
C ASP A 524 10.12 6.04 12.76
N PRO A 525 10.14 6.54 11.51
CA PRO A 525 9.00 6.44 10.62
C PRO A 525 8.85 5.00 10.10
N VAL A 526 7.66 4.43 10.22
CA VAL A 526 7.40 3.03 9.81
C VAL A 526 6.29 2.89 8.79
N ALA A 527 5.34 3.83 8.75
CA ALA A 527 4.27 3.88 7.76
C ALA A 527 3.95 5.32 7.39
N GLY A 528 3.44 5.52 6.18
CA GLY A 528 3.15 6.84 5.64
C GLY A 528 2.03 6.76 4.60
N MET A 529 1.01 7.59 4.76
CA MET A 529 -0.13 7.62 3.85
C MET A 529 -0.44 9.05 3.44
N ILE A 530 -0.54 9.29 2.13
CA ILE A 530 -1.13 10.52 1.61
C ILE A 530 -2.60 10.29 1.39
N THR A 531 -3.40 11.21 1.92
CA THR A 531 -4.83 11.24 1.76
C THR A 531 -5.20 12.49 0.98
N SER A 532 -6.12 12.39 0.02
CA SER A 532 -6.62 13.51 -0.77
C SER A 532 -8.12 13.62 -0.55
N THR A 533 -8.59 14.72 0.04
CA THR A 533 -10.02 15.07 0.03
C THR A 533 -10.16 16.42 -0.64
N ARG A 534 -10.96 16.51 -1.70
CA ARG A 534 -11.29 17.80 -2.35
C ARG A 534 -10.05 18.66 -2.63
N SER A 535 -8.97 18.04 -3.13
CA SER A 535 -7.68 18.69 -3.42
C SER A 535 -6.93 19.23 -2.19
N ALA A 536 -7.15 18.65 -1.02
CA ALA A 536 -6.29 18.79 0.15
C ALA A 536 -5.50 17.49 0.34
N ASN A 537 -4.20 17.50 0.00
CA ASN A 537 -3.36 16.33 0.25
C ASN A 537 -2.65 16.48 1.60
N VAL A 538 -2.75 15.44 2.42
CA VAL A 538 -2.09 15.37 3.71
C VAL A 538 -1.38 14.04 3.84
N LEU A 539 -0.08 14.11 4.13
CA LEU A 539 0.74 12.98 4.53
C LEU A 539 0.63 12.80 6.04
N THR A 540 0.11 11.65 6.47
CA THR A 540 0.17 11.18 7.86
C THR A 540 1.28 10.16 8.00
N VAL A 541 2.10 10.32 9.04
CA VAL A 541 3.28 9.50 9.34
C VAL A 541 3.09 8.78 10.66
N ALA A 542 3.35 7.48 10.69
CA ALA A 542 3.46 6.69 11.92
C ALA A 542 4.90 6.72 12.42
N ASP A 543 5.12 7.35 13.59
CA ASP A 543 6.42 7.41 14.27
C ASP A 543 6.43 6.38 15.41
N TYR A 544 7.02 5.22 15.13
CA TYR A 544 6.85 3.99 15.92
C TYR A 544 7.37 4.13 17.34
N LYS A 545 8.63 4.54 17.54
CA LYS A 545 9.25 4.64 18.87
C LYS A 545 8.76 5.83 19.68
N GLU A 546 8.28 6.87 19.01
CA GLU A 546 7.80 8.08 19.67
C GLU A 546 6.29 8.02 19.95
N HIS A 547 5.63 6.91 19.62
CA HIS A 547 4.21 6.64 19.91
C HIS A 547 3.28 7.74 19.38
N ARG A 548 3.53 8.24 18.17
CA ARG A 548 2.81 9.42 17.66
C ARG A 548 2.56 9.36 16.17
N LEU A 549 1.62 10.19 15.73
CA LEU A 549 1.38 10.50 14.33
C LEU A 549 1.80 11.93 14.02
N LEU A 550 2.47 12.12 12.88
CA LEU A 550 2.86 13.44 12.37
C LEU A 550 2.08 13.72 11.10
N ASN A 551 1.58 14.95 10.92
CA ASN A 551 0.85 15.34 9.73
C ASN A 551 1.57 16.45 8.98
N TYR A 552 1.61 16.30 7.65
CA TYR A 552 2.22 17.24 6.73
C TYR A 552 1.23 17.57 5.61
N GLN A 553 1.01 18.85 5.36
CA GLN A 553 0.35 19.28 4.14
C GLN A 553 1.27 19.01 2.95
N ASP A 554 0.69 18.44 1.91
CA ASP A 554 1.37 18.05 0.69
C ASP A 554 0.85 18.86 -0.50
N GLY A 555 1.53 19.97 -0.80
CA GLY A 555 1.12 20.88 -1.87
C GLY A 555 -0.09 21.75 -1.51
N PRO A 556 -0.65 22.46 -2.50
CA PRO A 556 -1.63 23.51 -2.24
C PRO A 556 -3.02 22.95 -1.91
N LEU A 557 -3.67 23.53 -0.88
CA LEU A 557 -5.08 23.26 -0.60
C LEU A 557 -5.97 24.00 -1.62
N ARG A 558 -6.67 23.24 -2.48
CA ARG A 558 -7.57 23.78 -3.52
C ARG A 558 -8.99 23.20 -3.44
N PRO A 559 -9.70 23.42 -2.33
CA PRO A 559 -11.06 22.92 -2.20
C PRO A 559 -11.97 23.48 -3.27
N TRP A 560 -12.67 22.58 -3.96
CA TRP A 560 -13.61 22.91 -5.04
C TRP A 560 -13.01 23.66 -6.24
N GLY A 561 -11.68 23.60 -6.41
CA GLY A 561 -10.98 24.27 -7.50
C GLY A 561 -10.66 25.75 -7.22
N ASP A 562 -11.10 26.30 -6.09
CA ASP A 562 -10.74 27.63 -5.65
C ASP A 562 -9.39 27.59 -4.91
N GLU A 563 -8.47 28.49 -5.28
CA GLU A 563 -7.20 28.67 -4.58
C GLU A 563 -7.44 29.53 -3.33
N ILE A 564 -7.55 28.90 -2.16
CA ILE A 564 -8.01 29.59 -0.94
C ILE A 564 -6.85 30.16 -0.09
N PHE A 565 -5.60 29.72 -0.24
CA PHE A 565 -4.52 30.10 0.71
C PHE A 565 -3.22 30.62 0.10
N SER A 566 -2.61 31.59 0.79
CA SER A 566 -1.44 32.39 0.36
C SER A 566 -0.10 31.99 1.01
N ASN A 567 -0.09 31.06 1.96
CA ASN A 567 1.13 30.53 2.62
C ASN A 567 1.32 29.05 2.27
N GLN A 568 1.16 28.72 0.99
CA GLN A 568 1.33 27.36 0.50
C GLN A 568 2.81 26.98 0.55
N PRO A 569 3.16 25.70 0.77
CA PRO A 569 4.47 25.25 0.35
C PRO A 569 4.65 25.58 -1.14
N GLU A 570 5.87 25.93 -1.54
CA GLU A 570 6.25 25.93 -2.96
C GLU A 570 5.79 24.61 -3.60
N PRO A 571 5.43 24.58 -4.90
CA PRO A 571 5.07 23.34 -5.57
C PRO A 571 6.08 22.21 -5.28
N GLY A 572 5.62 21.13 -4.63
CA GLY A 572 6.47 20.01 -4.21
C GLY A 572 7.01 20.06 -2.78
N GLY A 573 6.73 21.12 -2.01
CA GLY A 573 7.11 21.26 -0.61
C GLY A 573 6.08 20.69 0.38
N PHE A 574 6.52 20.48 1.61
CA PHE A 574 5.69 20.05 2.74
C PHE A 574 5.56 21.17 3.76
N VAL A 575 4.44 21.21 4.49
CA VAL A 575 4.26 22.07 5.67
C VAL A 575 3.80 21.20 6.83
N PHE A 576 4.44 21.32 7.98
CA PHE A 576 4.04 20.55 9.13
C PHE A 576 2.75 21.10 9.74
N LEU A 577 1.79 20.21 9.94
CA LEU A 577 0.47 20.54 10.47
C LEU A 577 0.33 20.19 11.95
N GLY A 578 0.99 19.14 12.44
CA GLY A 578 0.95 18.83 13.88
C GLY A 578 1.27 17.39 14.26
N VAL A 579 1.21 17.13 15.58
CA VAL A 579 1.43 15.82 16.22
C VAL A 579 0.16 15.34 16.92
N LEU A 580 -0.15 14.06 16.78
CA LEU A 580 -1.07 13.33 17.65
C LEU A 580 -0.30 12.28 18.45
N GLU A 581 -0.29 12.40 19.78
CA GLU A 581 0.27 11.37 20.67
C GLU A 581 -0.70 10.19 20.81
N LEU A 582 -0.15 8.97 20.86
CA LEU A 582 -0.90 7.72 21.01
C LEU A 582 -0.53 6.99 22.30
N GLY A 583 -1.36 6.03 22.69
CA GLY A 583 -1.13 5.17 23.85
C GLY A 583 0.00 4.15 23.67
N GLY A 584 0.55 4.00 22.46
CA GLY A 584 1.65 3.10 22.17
C GLY A 584 2.13 3.17 20.71
N PRO A 585 3.04 2.28 20.29
CA PRO A 585 3.74 2.38 19.00
C PRO A 585 2.81 2.35 17.79
N ALA A 586 2.80 3.40 16.96
CA ALA A 586 2.06 3.41 15.69
C ALA A 586 2.73 2.49 14.66
N VAL A 587 2.00 1.54 14.09
CA VAL A 587 2.58 0.50 13.19
C VAL A 587 2.06 0.54 11.76
N ALA A 588 0.83 1.03 11.54
CA ALA A 588 0.28 1.13 10.19
C ALA A 588 -0.82 2.18 10.11
N ILE A 589 -1.01 2.74 8.92
CA ILE A 589 -2.06 3.71 8.60
C ILE A 589 -2.80 3.23 7.34
N SER A 590 -4.13 3.24 7.39
CA SER A 590 -4.98 2.93 6.24
C SER A 590 -6.05 4.01 6.11
N ALA A 591 -5.89 4.91 5.15
CA ALA A 591 -6.89 5.95 4.88
C ALA A 591 -7.91 5.48 3.85
N ALA A 592 -9.19 5.75 4.10
CA ALA A 592 -10.18 5.68 3.04
C ALA A 592 -9.86 6.74 1.99
N GLN A 593 -9.98 6.32 0.74
CA GLN A 593 -9.82 7.20 -0.40
C GLN A 593 -11.23 7.57 -0.84
N VAL A 594 -11.64 8.81 -0.58
CA VAL A 594 -12.97 9.34 -0.95
C VAL A 594 -12.72 10.57 -1.86
N PRO A 595 -13.02 10.48 -3.18
CA PRO A 595 -12.81 11.58 -4.12
C PRO A 595 -13.52 12.90 -3.72
#